data_AF-A0A841PGP5-F1
#
_entry.id   AF-A0A841PGP5-F1
#
_cell.length_a   1.000
_cell.length_b   1.000
_cell.length_c   1.000
_cell.angle_alpha   90.00
_cell.angle_beta   90.00
_cell.angle_gamma   90.00
#
_symmetry.space_group_name_H-M   'P 1'
#
loop_
_entity.id
_entity.type
_entity.pdbx_description
1 polymer ?
#
loop_
_entity_poly.entity_id
_entity_poly.type
_entity_poly.pdbx_seq_one_letter_code
_entity_poly.pdbx_strand_id
1 'polypeptide(L)'
;MHRFSDQNEGPIIGRFSRRAILGAFASVPAIGAATAAAGVSRLPAAQPPEHTEERVMRLARELSAALEGMHGGEWQVTVDHSFGFALIVQHGAVQS
;
A
#
# COMPACT_ATOMS: atom_id res chain seq x y z
N MET A 1 53.68 4.52 -4.00
CA MET A 1 52.71 5.54 -3.50
C MET A 1 51.44 4.76 -3.12
N HIS A 2 51.28 4.28 -1.88
CA HIS A 2 50.81 4.96 -0.67
C HIS A 2 49.33 5.43 -0.70
N ARG A 3 48.51 4.66 0.05
CA ARG A 3 47.25 4.96 0.82
C ARG A 3 46.03 5.50 0.07
N PHE A 4 44.85 4.86 0.14
CA PHE A 4 43.88 4.81 1.27
C PHE A 4 43.48 6.21 1.79
N SER A 5 42.31 6.68 1.35
CA SER A 5 41.34 7.55 2.05
C SER A 5 40.20 7.78 1.05
N ASP A 6 39.07 7.10 1.19
CA ASP A 6 37.97 7.49 2.07
C ASP A 6 37.42 8.89 1.73
N GLN A 7 36.34 8.91 0.95
CA GLN A 7 35.34 9.98 0.95
C GLN A 7 33.96 9.32 0.89
N ASN A 8 33.71 8.45 1.88
CA ASN A 8 32.36 8.15 2.32
C ASN A 8 32.02 9.15 3.44
N GLU A 9 31.73 10.40 3.08
CA GLU A 9 31.37 11.45 4.05
C GLU A 9 30.08 12.16 3.63
N GLY A 10 28.97 11.41 3.65
CA GLY A 10 27.66 12.02 3.86
C GLY A 10 27.37 12.06 5.36
N PRO A 11 27.36 13.22 6.04
CA PRO A 11 26.88 13.31 7.40
C PRO A 11 25.36 13.36 7.37
N ILE A 12 24.69 12.22 7.46
CA ILE A 12 23.29 12.18 7.91
C ILE A 12 23.20 11.30 9.14
N ILE A 13 23.96 11.70 10.16
CA ILE A 13 23.74 11.26 11.53
C ILE A 13 23.22 12.46 12.31
N GLY A 14 21.95 12.34 12.72
CA GLY A 14 21.54 12.83 14.03
C GLY A 14 20.89 14.21 14.08
N ARG A 15 19.56 14.24 13.91
CA ARG A 15 18.71 14.86 14.93
C ARG A 15 17.25 14.49 14.74
N PHE A 16 16.79 13.58 15.59
CA PHE A 16 15.39 13.48 15.96
C PHE A 16 14.94 14.84 16.53
N SER A 17 14.27 15.66 15.73
CA SER A 17 13.60 16.86 16.23
C SER A 17 12.29 16.44 16.90
N ARG A 18 12.39 15.81 18.07
CA ARG A 18 11.29 15.66 19.02
C ARG A 18 11.11 17.00 19.73
N ARG A 19 10.40 17.96 19.12
CA ARG A 19 9.86 19.15 19.81
C ARG A 19 9.03 20.01 18.86
N ALA A 20 7.72 19.77 18.84
CA ALA A 20 6.65 20.79 18.77
C ALA A 20 5.28 20.07 18.72
N ILE A 21 4.93 19.39 19.81
CA ILE A 21 3.52 19.26 20.20
C ILE A 21 3.16 20.63 20.77
N LEU A 22 2.18 21.36 20.21
CA LEU A 22 1.25 22.23 20.94
C LEU A 22 0.39 23.08 19.99
N GLY A 23 -0.91 22.77 19.96
CA GLY A 23 -1.96 23.78 20.01
C GLY A 23 -2.39 24.46 18.71
N ALA A 24 -3.44 23.94 18.07
CA ALA A 24 -4.46 24.76 17.41
C ALA A 24 -5.74 23.94 17.18
N PHE A 25 -6.51 23.70 18.25
CA PHE A 25 -7.93 23.38 18.09
C PHE A 25 -8.63 24.69 17.73
N ALA A 26 -8.69 25.00 16.44
CA ALA A 26 -9.50 26.09 15.93
C ALA A 26 -10.97 25.77 16.23
N SER A 27 -11.55 26.63 17.05
CA SER A 27 -12.97 26.76 17.39
C SER A 27 -13.90 26.33 16.24
N VAL A 28 -14.56 25.19 16.40
CA VAL A 28 -15.75 24.86 15.61
C VAL A 28 -16.95 25.51 16.32
N PRO A 29 -17.77 26.32 15.65
CA PRO A 29 -18.98 26.88 16.24
C PRO A 29 -19.90 25.73 16.67
N ALA A 30 -20.36 25.79 17.92
CA ALA A 30 -21.41 24.93 18.42
C ALA A 30 -22.69 25.16 17.60
N ILE A 31 -22.93 24.33 16.59
CA ILE A 31 -24.22 24.28 15.89
C ILE A 31 -25.20 23.63 16.87
N GLY A 32 -26.16 24.46 17.28
CA GLY A 32 -27.20 24.12 18.25
C GLY A 32 -28.09 22.96 17.83
N ALA A 33 -28.73 22.43 18.86
CA ALA A 33 -29.73 21.37 18.82
C ALA A 33 -30.73 21.50 17.67
N ALA A 34 -30.80 20.47 16.83
CA ALA A 34 -32.03 20.04 16.16
C ALA A 34 -31.80 18.66 15.53
N THR A 35 -32.84 17.83 15.54
CA THR A 35 -32.95 16.49 14.92
C THR A 35 -32.40 15.32 15.73
N ALA A 36 -33.12 14.99 16.80
CA ALA A 36 -33.45 13.59 17.04
C ALA A 36 -34.02 12.98 15.75
N ALA A 37 -33.58 11.77 15.39
CA ALA A 37 -33.92 11.01 14.18
C ALA A 37 -33.10 11.34 12.91
N ALA A 38 -31.85 10.87 12.87
CA ALA A 38 -31.22 10.50 11.61
C ALA A 38 -30.20 9.39 11.85
N GLY A 39 -30.55 8.19 11.41
CA GLY A 39 -29.61 7.13 11.05
C GLY A 39 -28.74 6.61 12.18
N VAL A 40 -29.07 5.43 12.68
CA VAL A 40 -28.03 4.49 13.11
C VAL A 40 -27.10 4.33 11.92
N SER A 41 -26.00 5.09 11.89
CA SER A 41 -24.92 4.90 10.93
C SER A 41 -24.48 3.47 11.15
N ARG A 42 -24.91 2.58 10.25
CA ARG A 42 -24.46 1.19 10.23
C ARG A 42 -22.97 1.29 9.99
N LEU A 43 -22.21 1.23 11.07
CA LEU A 43 -20.77 1.05 11.02
C LEU A 43 -20.56 -0.10 10.01
N PRO A 44 -19.80 0.10 8.92
CA PRO A 44 -19.58 -0.97 7.96
C PRO A 44 -19.12 -2.17 8.77
N ALA A 45 -19.86 -3.27 8.68
CA ALA A 45 -19.52 -4.49 9.37
C ALA A 45 -18.06 -4.74 9.07
N ALA A 46 -17.22 -4.70 10.11
CA ALA A 46 -15.80 -4.92 9.97
C ALA A 46 -15.67 -6.26 9.26
N GLN A 47 -15.27 -6.23 7.99
CA GLN A 47 -15.05 -7.46 7.25
C GLN A 47 -14.04 -8.25 8.07
N PRO A 48 -14.25 -9.56 8.25
CA PRO A 48 -13.29 -10.39 8.96
C PRO A 48 -11.91 -10.14 8.33
N PRO A 49 -10.85 -10.03 9.15
CA PRO A 49 -9.52 -9.74 8.66
C PRO A 49 -9.15 -10.79 7.59
N GLU A 50 -8.94 -10.33 6.36
CA GLU A 50 -8.47 -11.15 5.25
C GLU A 50 -7.13 -11.79 5.64
N HIS A 51 -6.98 -13.10 5.44
CA HIS A 51 -5.70 -13.74 5.67
C HIS A 51 -4.67 -13.17 4.68
N THR A 52 -3.42 -12.98 5.12
CA THR A 52 -2.39 -12.33 4.29
C THR A 52 -2.16 -13.07 2.97
N GLU A 53 -2.24 -14.40 2.98
CA GLU A 53 -2.13 -15.23 1.77
C GLU A 53 -3.28 -14.99 0.78
N GLU A 54 -4.52 -14.96 1.27
CA GLU A 54 -5.71 -14.67 0.45
C GLU A 54 -5.59 -13.28 -0.18
N ARG A 55 -5.13 -12.30 0.59
CA ARG A 55 -4.86 -10.94 0.12
C ARG A 55 -3.83 -10.91 -0.99
N VAL A 56 -2.72 -11.64 -0.84
CA VAL A 56 -1.68 -11.73 -1.88
C VAL A 56 -2.23 -12.37 -3.15
N MET A 57 -2.98 -13.46 -3.03
CA MET A 57 -3.59 -14.14 -4.17
C MET A 57 -4.62 -13.26 -4.89
N ARG A 58 -5.42 -12.49 -4.14
CA ARG A 58 -6.35 -11.52 -4.71
C ARG A 58 -5.61 -10.41 -5.46
N LEU A 59 -4.59 -9.81 -4.84
CA LEU A 59 -3.79 -8.76 -5.46
C LEU A 59 -3.04 -9.25 -6.72
N ALA A 60 -2.54 -10.48 -6.71
CA ALA A 60 -1.92 -11.09 -7.89
C ALA A 60 -2.92 -11.19 -9.06
N ARG A 61 -4.17 -11.64 -8.78
CA ARG A 61 -5.23 -11.69 -9.80
C ARG A 61 -5.63 -10.30 -10.30
N GLU A 62 -5.75 -9.33 -9.40
CA GLU A 62 -6.04 -7.94 -9.78
C GLU A 62 -4.95 -7.37 -10.70
N LEU A 63 -3.68 -7.66 -10.41
CA LEU A 63 -2.57 -7.26 -11.26
C LEU A 63 -2.60 -7.95 -12.62
N SER A 64 -2.86 -9.26 -12.67
CA SER A 64 -3.07 -9.99 -13.93
C SER A 64 -4.13 -9.30 -14.80
N ALA A 65 -5.33 -9.06 -14.25
CA ALA A 65 -6.42 -8.43 -14.98
C ALA A 65 -6.08 -6.99 -15.45
N ALA A 66 -5.35 -6.23 -14.64
CA ALA A 66 -4.88 -4.91 -15.03
C ALA A 66 -3.90 -4.97 -16.21
N LEU A 67 -2.98 -5.94 -16.20
CA LEU A 67 -2.02 -6.15 -17.29
C LEU A 67 -2.73 -6.58 -18.59
N GLU A 68 -3.73 -7.45 -18.50
CA GLU A 68 -4.58 -7.82 -19.64
C GLU A 68 -5.31 -6.60 -20.21
N GLY A 69 -5.90 -5.77 -19.35
CA GLY A 69 -6.59 -4.55 -19.78
C GLY A 69 -5.66 -3.50 -20.41
N MET A 70 -4.42 -3.41 -19.96
CA MET A 70 -3.44 -2.41 -20.44
C MET A 70 -2.69 -2.85 -21.70
N HIS A 71 -2.33 -4.13 -21.78
CA HIS A 71 -1.40 -4.63 -22.80
C HIS A 71 -2.04 -5.65 -23.75
N GLY A 72 -3.23 -6.14 -23.44
CA GLY A 72 -3.86 -7.23 -24.16
C GLY A 72 -3.14 -8.57 -23.99
N GLY A 73 -3.75 -9.64 -24.49
CA GLY A 73 -3.27 -11.01 -24.29
C GLY A 73 -3.55 -11.51 -22.87
N GLU A 74 -3.09 -12.73 -22.58
CA GLU A 74 -3.25 -13.38 -21.28
C GLU A 74 -2.02 -13.12 -20.41
N TRP A 75 -2.23 -12.64 -19.19
CA TRP A 75 -1.15 -12.31 -18.25
C TRP A 75 -1.31 -13.08 -16.94
N GLN A 76 -0.24 -13.75 -16.53
CA GLN A 76 -0.20 -14.51 -15.28
C GLN A 76 0.78 -13.88 -14.29
N VAL A 77 0.29 -13.64 -13.07
CA VAL A 77 1.09 -13.23 -11.91
C VAL A 77 1.10 -14.37 -10.90
N THR A 78 2.28 -14.82 -10.51
CA THR A 78 2.49 -15.86 -9.49
C THR A 78 3.40 -15.32 -8.39
N VAL A 79 3.04 -15.55 -7.13
CA VAL A 79 3.87 -15.22 -5.97
C VAL A 79 4.17 -16.51 -5.23
N ASP A 80 5.45 -16.85 -5.10
CA ASP A 80 5.90 -17.98 -4.31
C ASP A 80 6.70 -17.46 -3.11
N HIS A 81 6.11 -17.60 -1.92
CA HIS A 81 6.74 -17.18 -0.67
C HIS A 81 7.77 -18.18 -0.14
N SER A 82 7.73 -19.43 -0.60
CA SER A 82 8.67 -20.48 -0.18
C SER A 82 10.03 -20.27 -0.82
N PHE A 83 10.03 -19.83 -2.08
CA PHE A 83 11.22 -19.52 -2.85
C PHE A 83 11.53 -18.01 -2.94
N GLY A 84 10.62 -17.16 -2.47
CA GLY A 84 10.84 -15.71 -2.32
C GLY A 84 10.83 -14.94 -3.65
N PHE A 85 9.98 -15.34 -4.60
CA PHE A 85 9.89 -14.67 -5.90
C PHE A 85 8.44 -14.28 -6.26
N ALA A 86 8.34 -13.30 -7.16
CA ALA A 86 7.14 -13.03 -7.91
C ALA A 86 7.48 -13.13 -9.41
N LEU A 87 6.65 -13.83 -10.16
CA LEU A 87 6.80 -14.04 -11.59
C LEU A 87 5.62 -13.41 -12.32
N ILE A 88 5.91 -12.62 -13.36
CA ILE A 88 4.92 -12.01 -14.25
C ILE A 88 5.24 -12.48 -15.66
N VAL A 89 4.31 -13.17 -16.30
CA VAL A 89 4.49 -13.75 -17.63
C VAL A 89 3.33 -13.34 -18.52
N GLN A 90 3.63 -12.95 -19.76
CA GLN A 90 2.63 -12.89 -20.82
C GLN A 90 2.58 -14.25 -21.51
N HIS A 91 1.42 -14.91 -21.48
CA HIS A 91 1.19 -16.10 -22.29
C HIS A 91 0.97 -15.61 -23.72
N GLY A 92 2.04 -15.65 -24.50
CA GLY A 92 1.99 -15.29 -25.91
C GLY A 92 0.93 -16.14 -26.62
N ALA A 93 0.06 -15.49 -27.38
CA ALA A 93 -0.88 -16.16 -28.26
C ALA A 93 -0.13 -17.26 -29.03
N VAL A 94 -0.48 -18.52 -28.77
CA VAL A 94 -0.08 -19.65 -29.61
C VAL A 94 -0.73 -19.37 -30.96
N GLN A 95 0.02 -18.73 -31.85
CA GLN A 95 -0.38 -18.56 -33.25
C GLN A 95 -0.53 -19.97 -33.82
N SER A 96 -1.79 -20.37 -34.02
CA SER A 96 -2.17 -21.58 -34.74
C SER A 96 -2.16 -21.32 -36.23
#